data_AF-A0A1F4VLL9-F1
#
_entry.id   AF-A0A1F4VLL9-F1
#
_cell.length_a   1.000
_cell.length_b   1.000
_cell.length_c   1.000
_cell.angle_alpha   90.00
_cell.angle_beta   90.00
_cell.angle_gamma   90.00
#
_symmetry.space_group_name_H-M   'P 1'
#
loop_
_entity.id
_entity.type
_entity.pdbx_description
1 polymer ?
#
loop_
_entity_poly.entity_id
_entity_poly.type
_entity_poly.pdbx_seq_one_letter_code
_entity_poly.pdbx_strand_id
1 'polypeptide(L)' 'MAYSRMDDVVNSVLAMLTLAGPLTMAELYDELNPTKGSPHQATLDELYSATELMGKNGQTIFRRGRFELAPEKQNAS' A
#
# COMPACT_ATOMS: atom_id res chain seq x y z
N MET A 1 5.19 1.19 -22.40
CA MET A 1 4.81 2.18 -21.36
C MET A 1 5.66 1.88 -20.15
N ALA A 2 6.50 2.81 -19.71
CA ALA A 2 7.23 2.63 -18.45
C ALA A 2 6.27 2.92 -17.31
N TYR A 3 6.01 1.95 -16.43
CA TYR A 3 5.29 2.19 -15.18
C TYR A 3 6.13 3.13 -14.32
N SER A 4 5.48 4.10 -13.66
CA SER A 4 6.21 4.99 -12.77
C SER A 4 6.55 4.23 -11.48
N ARG A 5 7.69 4.56 -10.87
CA ARG A 5 8.09 3.99 -9.59
C ARG A 5 6.99 4.09 -8.52
N MET A 6 6.20 5.16 -8.53
CA MET A 6 5.10 5.35 -7.58
C MET A 6 3.93 4.37 -7.86
N ASP A 7 3.64 4.07 -9.13
CA ASP A 7 2.62 3.07 -9.48
C ASP A 7 3.00 1.68 -8.95
N ASP A 8 4.28 1.32 -9.02
CA ASP A 8 4.79 0.05 -8.47
C ASP A 8 4.55 -0.01 -6.95
N VAL A 9 4.86 1.07 -6.22
CA VAL A 9 4.63 1.15 -4.77
C VAL A 9 3.14 1.06 -4.44
N VAL A 10 2.28 1.80 -5.16
CA VAL A 10 0.82 1.73 -4.99
C VAL A 10 0.30 0.31 -5.20
N ASN A 11 0.76 -0.37 -6.25
CA ASN A 11 0.37 -1.75 -6.54
C ASN A 11 0.85 -2.72 -5.46
N SER A 12 2.05 -2.53 -4.92
CA SER A 12 2.57 -3.34 -3.81
C SER A 12 1.79 -3.11 -2.52
N VAL A 13 1.46 -1.87 -2.16
CA VAL A 13 0.61 -1.56 -1.00
C VAL A 13 -0.78 -2.17 -1.17
N LEU A 14 -1.38 -2.06 -2.35
CA LEU A 14 -2.68 -2.64 -2.65
C LEU A 14 -2.67 -4.17 -2.46
N ALA A 15 -1.64 -4.84 -2.98
CA ALA A 15 -1.46 -6.27 -2.85
C ALA A 15 -1.32 -6.69 -1.37
N MET A 16 -0.51 -5.97 -0.58
CA MET A 16 -0.35 -6.25 0.85
C MET A 16 -1.65 -6.10 1.63
N LEU A 17 -2.39 -5.00 1.41
CA LEU A 17 -3.68 -4.78 2.08
C LEU A 17 -4.76 -5.80 1.67
N THR A 18 -4.65 -6.36 0.45
CA THR A 18 -5.53 -7.44 -0.01
C THR A 18 -5.22 -8.76 0.68
N LEU A 19 -3.93 -9.08 0.86
CA LEU A 19 -3.47 -10.35 1.40
C LEU A 19 -3.50 -10.39 2.93
N ALA A 20 -2.99 -9.35 3.59
CA ALA A 20 -2.82 -9.29 5.04
C ALA A 20 -3.97 -8.54 5.76
N GLY A 21 -4.79 -7.81 5.00
CA GLY A 21 -5.86 -6.99 5.54
C GLY A 21 -5.36 -5.63 6.09
N PRO A 22 -6.04 -5.07 7.11
CA PRO A 22 -5.68 -3.79 7.70
C PRO A 22 -4.27 -3.71 8.30
N LEU A 23 -3.40 -2.86 7.75
CA LEU A 23 -2.01 -2.68 8.22
C LEU A 23 -1.72 -1.24 8.67
N THR A 24 -0.91 -1.09 9.70
CA THR A 24 -0.28 0.18 10.09
C THR A 24 0.82 0.56 9.09
N MET A 25 1.30 1.81 9.14
CA MET A 25 2.43 2.24 8.31
C MET A 25 3.71 1.42 8.57
N ALA A 26 3.96 1.07 9.84
CA ALA A 26 5.12 0.27 10.22
C ALA A 26 5.01 -1.16 9.65
N GLU A 27 3.84 -1.79 9.80
CA GLU A 27 3.59 -3.12 9.23
C GLU A 27 3.72 -3.10 7.69
N LEU A 28 3.18 -2.07 7.00
CA LEU A 28 3.37 -1.90 5.55
C LEU A 28 4.85 -1.80 5.15
N TYR A 29 5.65 -1.05 5.93
CA TYR A 29 7.08 -0.92 5.68
C TYR A 29 7.79 -2.26 5.85
N ASP A 30 7.50 -3.00 6.93
CA ASP A 30 8.12 -4.29 7.19
C ASP A 30 7.75 -5.34 6.13
N GLU A 31 6.48 -5.41 5.72
CA GLU A 31 5.98 -6.33 4.69
C GLU A 31 6.58 -6.07 3.30
N LEU A 32 6.82 -4.80 2.97
CA LEU A 32 7.40 -4.40 1.67
C LEU A 32 8.93 -4.40 1.67
N ASN A 33 9.56 -4.42 2.84
CA ASN A 33 11.01 -4.42 3.00
C ASN A 33 11.51 -5.61 3.84
N PRO A 34 11.09 -6.87 3.57
CA PRO A 34 11.46 -8.00 4.41
C PRO A 34 12.96 -8.28 4.38
N THR A 35 13.60 -7.92 3.26
CA THR A 35 15.06 -7.95 3.09
C THR A 35 15.52 -6.78 2.22
N LYS A 36 16.78 -6.36 2.42
CA LYS A 36 17.40 -5.29 1.63
C LYS A 36 17.50 -5.70 0.16
N GLY A 37 17.01 -4.85 -0.74
CA GLY A 37 16.99 -5.10 -2.19
C GLY A 37 15.78 -5.88 -2.69
N SER A 38 14.73 -6.07 -1.88
CA SER A 38 13.46 -6.65 -2.35
C SER A 38 12.93 -5.84 -3.55
N PRO A 39 12.40 -6.50 -4.60
CA PRO A 39 11.96 -5.84 -5.84
C PRO A 39 10.82 -4.84 -5.62
N HIS A 40 10.14 -4.93 -4.49
CA HIS A 40 9.04 -4.07 -4.06
C HIS A 40 9.38 -3.25 -2.80
N GLN A 41 10.67 -3.09 -2.47
CA GLN A 41 11.07 -2.18 -1.39
C GLN A 41 10.48 -0.81 -1.64
N ALA A 42 10.05 -0.17 -0.57
CA ALA A 42 9.54 1.19 -0.57
C ALA A 42 10.07 1.91 0.66
N THR A 43 10.56 3.13 0.47
CA THR A 43 10.92 4.02 1.56
C THR A 43 9.67 4.47 2.32
N LEU A 44 9.82 4.92 3.56
CA LEU A 44 8.69 5.46 4.33
C LEU A 44 8.01 6.62 3.60
N ASP A 45 8.76 7.51 2.97
CA ASP A 45 8.22 8.65 2.22
C ASP A 45 7.39 8.19 1.00
N GLU A 46 7.84 7.16 0.29
CA GLU A 46 7.08 6.53 -0.80
C GLU A 46 5.79 5.91 -0.28
N LEU A 47 5.81 5.25 0.88
CA LEU A 47 4.61 4.65 1.48
C LEU A 47 3.61 5.71 1.95
N TYR A 48 4.07 6.81 2.56
CA TYR A 48 3.20 7.94 2.90
C TYR A 48 2.56 8.54 1.64
N SER A 49 3.36 8.76 0.60
CA SER A 49 2.88 9.32 -0.67
C SER A 49 1.87 8.38 -1.35
N ALA A 50 2.16 7.08 -1.37
CA ALA A 50 1.29 6.07 -1.97
C ALA A 50 -0.04 5.94 -1.22
N THR A 51 0.00 5.81 0.11
CA THR A 51 -1.22 5.70 0.94
C THR A 51 -2.06 6.98 0.92
N GLU A 52 -1.43 8.17 0.83
CA GLU A 52 -2.13 9.43 0.62
C GLU A 52 -2.85 9.47 -0.74
N LEU A 53 -2.16 9.09 -1.82
CA LEU A 53 -2.73 9.03 -3.16
C LEU A 53 -3.88 8.01 -3.23
N MET A 54 -3.70 6.82 -2.66
CA MET A 54 -4.73 5.78 -2.58
C MET A 54 -5.94 6.25 -1.78
N GLY A 55 -5.74 7.01 -0.69
CA GLY A 55 -6.82 7.64 0.06
C GLY A 55 -7.60 8.67 -0.77
N LYS A 56 -6.89 9.56 -1.49
CA LYS A 56 -7.51 10.55 -2.39
C LYS A 56 -8.32 9.89 -3.51
N ASN A 57 -7.85 8.74 -4.00
CA ASN A 57 -8.51 7.95 -5.05
C ASN A 57 -9.62 7.03 -4.51
N GLY A 58 -9.91 7.04 -3.21
CA GLY A 58 -10.91 6.16 -2.59
C GLY A 58 -10.54 4.67 -2.64
N GLN A 59 -9.26 4.33 -2.83
CA GLN A 59 -8.79 2.95 -2.82
C GLN A 59 -8.58 2.42 -1.40
N THR A 60 -8.20 3.31 -0.47
CA THR A 60 -7.96 2.97 0.93
C THR A 60 -8.67 3.92 1.87
N ILE A 61 -8.98 3.41 3.07
CA ILE A 61 -9.44 4.21 4.20
C ILE A 61 -8.42 4.08 5.34
N PHE A 62 -8.23 5.15 6.12
CA PHE A 62 -7.43 5.08 7.35
C PHE A 62 -8.36 5.06 8.56
N ARG A 63 -8.37 3.95 9.30
CA ARG A 63 -9.26 3.72 10.44
C ARG A 63 -8.50 3.07 11.57
N ARG A 64 -8.67 3.57 12.80
CA ARG A 64 -8.06 3.00 14.02
C ARG A 64 -6.54 2.81 13.91
N GLY A 65 -5.84 3.73 13.23
CA GLY A 65 -4.39 3.66 13.06
C GLY A 65 -3.91 2.74 11.93
N ARG A 66 -4.82 2.16 11.13
CA ARG A 66 -4.53 1.18 10.08
C ARG A 66 -5.10 1.66 8.74
N PHE A 67 -4.37 1.36 7.67
CA PHE A 67 -4.84 1.47 6.29
C PHE A 67 -5.60 0.20 5.94
N GLU A 68 -6.81 0.36 5.40
CA GLU A 68 -7.69 -0.72 4.98
C GLU A 68 -8.10 -0.46 3.52
N LEU A 69 -8.37 -1.52 2.75
CA LEU A 69 -9.01 -1.33 1.45
C LEU A 69 -10.39 -0.71 1.63
N ALA A 70 -10.74 0.25 0.77
CA ALA A 70 -12.10 0.76 0.74
C ALA A 70 -13.08 -0.40 0.43
N PRO A 71 -14.29 -0.41 1.02
CA PRO A 71 -15.24 -1.52 0.88
C PRO A 71 -15.55 -1.89 -0.59
N GLU A 72 -15.58 -0.89 -1.47
CA GLU A 72 -15.82 -1.08 -2.91
C GLU A 72 -14.67 -1.83 -3.62
N LYS A 73 -13.46 -1.78 -3.06
CA LYS A 73 -12.28 -2.49 -3.58
C LYS A 73 -12.12 -3.90 -3.01
N GLN A 74 -12.89 -4.27 -1.98
CA GLN A 74 -12.86 -5.61 -1.39
C GLN A 74 -13.68 -6.64 -2.20
N ASN A 75 -14.62 -6.19 -3.04
CA ASN A 75 -15.53 -7.06 -3.81
C ASN A 75 -15.15 -7.23 -5.30
N ALA A 76 -14.01 -6.71 -5.74
CA ALA A 76 -13.52 -6.92 -7.11
C ALA A 76 -12.74 -8.26 -7.18
N SER A 77 -13.47 -9.39 -7.09
CA SER A 77 -12.96 -10.74 -7.39
C SER A 77 -13.59 -11.29 -8.65
#